data_AF-V6KHI9-F1
#
_entry.id   AF-V6KHI9-F1
#
_cell.length_a   1.000
_cell.length_b   1.000
_cell.length_c   1.000
_cell.angle_alpha   90.00
_cell.angle_beta   90.00
_cell.angle_gamma   90.00
#
_symmetry.space_group_name_H-M   'P 1'
#
loop_
_entity.id
_entity.type
_entity.pdbx_description
1 polymer ?
#
loop_
_entity_poly.entity_id
_entity_poly.type
_entity_poly.pdbx_seq_one_letter_code
_entity_poly.pdbx_strand_id
1 'polypeptide(L)'
;MTAQVTYNLSPDTFAAIDGGRVRAAGDFVAQITEMRQSNSNVYAAALKILANRAAGLHWMRWTSGRLTAEQVQDLVPRWPVDEERIVRLVSKGKQCHSSATGLIVARTIIAEVWPESIADLFFDGIGETSREFVGRDPRSLYTNTMINVNRGVVSRDSVQQSAQAIKAFNALVSGDSIGTLKKMKAAGVKIIKDRRTGKEIQQEYPPDRYPEVIQPAINISDKWLGNDDTRSIG
;
A
#
# COMPACT_ATOMS: atom_id res chain seq x y z
N MET A 1 -35.22 -7.95 -38.05
CA MET A 1 -35.91 -6.69 -37.68
C MET A 1 -36.02 -6.68 -36.15
N THR A 2 -35.43 -5.66 -35.51
CA THR A 2 -35.86 -4.96 -34.26
C THR A 2 -36.60 -5.76 -33.17
N ALA A 3 -36.29 -5.67 -31.87
CA ALA A 3 -35.82 -4.53 -31.09
C ALA A 3 -35.24 -5.01 -29.74
N GLN A 4 -34.28 -4.26 -29.21
CA GLN A 4 -33.96 -4.30 -27.78
C GLN A 4 -35.19 -3.85 -26.99
N VAL A 5 -35.61 -4.68 -26.02
CA VAL A 5 -36.56 -4.29 -24.97
C VAL A 5 -35.74 -4.13 -23.70
N THR A 6 -35.52 -2.88 -23.30
CA THR A 6 -34.92 -2.51 -22.03
C THR A 6 -35.96 -2.75 -20.94
N TYR A 7 -35.72 -3.72 -20.06
CA TYR A 7 -36.56 -3.89 -18.88
C TYR A 7 -36.00 -3.04 -17.74
N ASN A 8 -36.83 -2.13 -17.22
CA ASN A 8 -36.65 -1.47 -15.93
C ASN A 8 -36.81 -2.51 -14.80
N LEU A 9 -35.83 -3.39 -14.62
CA LEU A 9 -35.79 -4.33 -13.51
C LEU A 9 -34.80 -3.83 -12.45
N SER A 10 -35.13 -4.06 -11.18
CA SER A 10 -34.21 -3.74 -10.10
C SER A 10 -32.92 -4.58 -10.23
N PRO A 11 -31.76 -4.05 -9.79
CA PRO A 11 -30.47 -4.73 -9.95
C PRO A 11 -30.44 -6.16 -9.40
N ASP A 12 -31.22 -6.43 -8.35
CA ASP A 12 -31.30 -7.74 -7.70
C ASP A 12 -32.01 -8.78 -8.58
N THR A 13 -32.95 -8.35 -9.43
CA THR A 13 -33.67 -9.25 -10.35
C THR A 13 -32.84 -9.59 -11.60
N PHE A 14 -31.96 -8.68 -12.04
CA PHE A 14 -31.02 -8.97 -13.13
C PHE A 14 -29.94 -9.98 -12.69
N ALA A 15 -29.50 -9.91 -11.43
CA ALA A 15 -28.52 -10.84 -10.85
C ALA A 15 -29.01 -12.31 -10.76
N ALA A 16 -30.33 -12.53 -10.79
CA ALA A 16 -30.94 -13.86 -10.66
C ALA A 16 -31.05 -14.63 -11.99
N ILE A 17 -31.04 -13.94 -13.14
CA ILE A 17 -31.31 -14.55 -14.46
C ILE A 17 -30.03 -15.11 -15.11
N ASP A 18 -28.84 -14.63 -14.72
CA ASP A 18 -27.54 -15.00 -15.32
C ASP A 18 -26.65 -15.90 -14.42
N GLY A 19 -27.26 -16.73 -13.57
CA GLY A 19 -26.53 -17.86 -12.96
C GLY A 19 -25.50 -17.54 -11.86
N GLY A 20 -25.74 -16.51 -11.03
CA GLY A 20 -25.35 -16.58 -9.62
C GLY A 20 -23.86 -16.44 -9.24
N ARG A 21 -23.02 -15.75 -10.03
CA ARG A 21 -21.74 -15.19 -9.53
C ARG A 21 -21.55 -13.78 -10.08
N VAL A 22 -21.80 -12.77 -9.25
CA VAL A 22 -21.35 -11.40 -9.56
C VAL A 22 -19.84 -11.45 -9.70
N ARG A 23 -19.32 -11.31 -10.92
CA ARG A 23 -17.88 -11.32 -11.18
C ARG A 23 -17.22 -10.24 -10.31
N ALA A 24 -16.27 -10.66 -9.46
CA ALA A 24 -15.52 -9.75 -8.62
C ALA A 24 -14.53 -8.95 -9.47
N ALA A 25 -14.04 -7.81 -8.98
CA ALA A 25 -13.00 -7.04 -9.68
C ALA A 25 -11.77 -7.90 -10.06
N GLY A 26 -11.45 -8.92 -9.25
CA GLY A 26 -10.40 -9.89 -9.54
C GLY A 26 -10.69 -10.81 -10.73
N ASP A 27 -11.97 -11.12 -11.02
CA ASP A 27 -12.34 -11.92 -12.19
C ASP A 27 -12.11 -11.12 -13.48
N PHE A 28 -12.43 -9.82 -13.45
CA PHE A 28 -12.15 -8.93 -14.57
C PHE A 28 -10.65 -8.72 -14.77
N VAL A 29 -9.89 -8.54 -13.68
CA VAL A 29 -8.42 -8.50 -13.76
C VAL A 29 -7.88 -9.79 -14.35
N ALA A 30 -8.31 -10.97 -13.88
CA ALA A 30 -7.87 -12.25 -14.41
C ALA A 30 -8.19 -12.39 -15.91
N GLN A 31 -9.37 -11.95 -16.34
CA GLN A 31 -9.75 -11.97 -17.75
C GLN A 31 -8.89 -11.05 -18.62
N ILE A 32 -8.55 -9.86 -18.13
CA ILE A 32 -7.78 -8.85 -18.89
C ILE A 32 -6.29 -9.19 -18.94
N THR A 33 -5.76 -9.78 -17.86
CA THR A 33 -4.31 -9.96 -17.66
C THR A 33 -3.86 -11.42 -17.74
N GLU A 34 -4.79 -12.36 -17.90
CA GLU A 34 -4.56 -13.81 -17.92
C GLU A 34 -3.92 -14.37 -16.64
N MET A 35 -3.88 -13.59 -15.56
CA MET A 35 -3.31 -13.99 -14.27
C MET A 35 -4.13 -15.09 -13.58
N ARG A 36 -3.47 -15.85 -12.71
CA ARG A 36 -4.16 -16.73 -11.75
C ARG A 36 -5.09 -15.91 -10.86
N GLN A 37 -6.27 -16.46 -10.59
CA GLN A 37 -7.32 -15.80 -9.81
C GLN A 37 -6.85 -15.29 -8.43
N SER A 38 -5.97 -16.02 -7.76
CA SER A 38 -5.42 -15.58 -6.47
C SER A 38 -4.59 -14.31 -6.59
N ASN A 39 -3.84 -14.17 -7.68
CA ASN A 39 -2.97 -13.02 -7.94
C ASN A 39 -3.80 -11.82 -8.43
N SER A 40 -4.76 -12.07 -9.31
CA SER A 40 -5.69 -11.05 -9.81
C SER A 40 -6.52 -10.43 -8.68
N ASN A 41 -6.93 -11.20 -7.67
CA ASN A 41 -7.64 -10.68 -6.50
C ASN A 41 -6.79 -9.69 -5.68
N VAL A 42 -5.51 -10.01 -5.47
CA VAL A 42 -4.57 -9.14 -4.74
C VAL A 42 -4.34 -7.84 -5.50
N TYR A 43 -4.16 -7.95 -6.83
CA TYR A 43 -3.96 -6.79 -7.71
C TYR A 43 -5.21 -5.93 -7.84
N ALA A 44 -6.40 -6.52 -8.00
CA ALA A 44 -7.66 -5.78 -8.01
C ALA A 44 -7.89 -4.99 -6.72
N ALA A 45 -7.52 -5.55 -5.57
CA ALA A 45 -7.55 -4.83 -4.30
C ALA A 45 -6.56 -3.66 -4.26
N ALA A 46 -5.39 -3.80 -4.90
CA ALA A 46 -4.41 -2.72 -5.02
C ALA A 46 -4.91 -1.59 -5.93
N LEU A 47 -5.48 -1.93 -7.09
CA LEU A 47 -6.09 -0.96 -8.02
C LEU A 47 -7.15 -0.10 -7.34
N LYS A 48 -7.95 -0.70 -6.45
CA LYS A 48 -8.96 0.03 -5.67
C LYS A 48 -8.33 1.06 -4.72
N ILE A 49 -7.24 0.71 -4.05
CA ILE A 49 -6.53 1.63 -3.16
C ILE A 49 -5.87 2.76 -3.96
N LEU A 50 -5.25 2.43 -5.10
CA LEU A 50 -4.63 3.39 -6.00
C LEU A 50 -5.66 4.37 -6.57
N ALA A 51 -6.82 3.87 -6.99
CA ALA A 51 -7.93 4.70 -7.47
C ALA A 51 -8.45 5.66 -6.38
N ASN A 52 -8.63 5.16 -5.15
CA ASN A 52 -9.03 5.99 -4.02
C ASN A 52 -7.98 7.09 -3.73
N ARG A 53 -6.69 6.75 -3.78
CA ARG A 53 -5.60 7.73 -3.63
C ARG A 53 -5.67 8.80 -4.72
N ALA A 54 -5.81 8.39 -5.98
CA ALA A 54 -5.88 9.32 -7.11
C ALA A 54 -7.11 10.25 -7.03
N ALA A 55 -8.19 9.81 -6.40
CA ALA A 55 -9.37 10.62 -6.11
C ALA A 55 -9.22 11.54 -4.87
N GLY A 56 -8.04 11.60 -4.25
CA GLY A 56 -7.77 12.42 -3.06
C GLY A 56 -8.48 11.93 -1.79
N LEU A 57 -8.94 10.69 -1.75
CA LEU A 57 -9.64 10.14 -0.59
C LEU A 57 -8.67 9.82 0.56
N HIS A 58 -9.15 10.01 1.79
CA HIS A 58 -8.38 9.65 2.98
C HIS A 58 -8.16 8.13 3.07
N TRP A 59 -6.91 7.76 3.35
CA TRP A 59 -6.39 6.44 3.67
C TRP A 59 -7.20 5.53 4.63
N MET A 60 -8.05 6.08 5.50
CA MET A 60 -8.93 5.29 6.37
C MET A 60 -10.24 4.87 5.72
N ARG A 61 -10.60 5.47 4.58
CA ARG A 61 -11.78 5.05 3.83
C ARG A 61 -11.34 3.92 2.91
N TRP A 62 -11.32 2.70 3.47
CA TRP A 62 -11.59 1.55 2.62
C TRP A 62 -12.98 1.78 2.04
N THR A 63 -13.06 2.17 0.78
CA THR A 63 -14.37 2.34 0.15
C THR A 63 -15.05 0.97 0.14
N SER A 64 -16.28 0.86 0.61
CA SER A 64 -17.07 -0.37 0.44
C SER A 64 -17.45 -0.57 -1.03
N GLY A 65 -17.38 0.50 -1.84
CA GLY A 65 -17.63 0.50 -3.28
C GLY A 65 -16.78 -0.52 -4.03
N ARG A 66 -17.41 -1.27 -4.93
CA ARG A 66 -16.74 -2.23 -5.82
C ARG A 66 -16.27 -1.49 -7.07
N LEU A 67 -15.11 -1.88 -7.60
CA LEU A 67 -14.71 -1.41 -8.94
C LEU A 67 -15.61 -2.08 -9.98
N THR A 68 -16.13 -1.31 -10.93
CA THR A 68 -16.86 -1.86 -12.09
C THR A 68 -15.86 -2.42 -13.11
N ALA A 69 -16.36 -3.18 -14.09
CA ALA A 69 -15.52 -3.75 -15.15
C ALA A 69 -14.81 -2.67 -15.97
N GLU A 70 -15.52 -1.59 -16.30
CA GLU A 70 -15.03 -0.44 -17.05
C GLU A 70 -13.93 0.27 -16.26
N GLN A 71 -14.16 0.48 -14.96
CA GLN A 71 -13.13 1.04 -14.09
C GLN A 71 -11.88 0.14 -14.05
N VAL A 72 -12.03 -1.18 -13.97
CA VAL A 72 -10.86 -2.09 -14.01
C VAL A 72 -10.13 -1.98 -15.35
N GLN A 73 -10.85 -1.91 -16.48
CA GLN A 73 -10.26 -1.75 -17.81
C GLN A 73 -9.46 -0.45 -17.95
N ASP A 74 -9.90 0.64 -17.32
CA ASP A 74 -9.18 1.91 -17.30
C ASP A 74 -7.99 1.90 -16.34
N LEU A 75 -8.11 1.19 -15.22
CA LEU A 75 -7.11 1.20 -14.14
C LEU A 75 -5.92 0.27 -14.39
N VAL A 76 -6.13 -0.88 -15.04
CA VAL A 76 -5.05 -1.85 -15.34
C VAL A 76 -3.94 -1.21 -16.21
N PRO A 77 -4.24 -0.51 -17.33
CA PRO A 77 -3.22 0.16 -18.13
C PRO A 77 -2.55 1.34 -17.41
N ARG A 78 -3.25 1.98 -16.46
CA ARG A 78 -2.71 3.11 -15.69
C ARG A 78 -1.66 2.68 -14.67
N TRP A 79 -1.85 1.52 -14.05
CA TRP A 79 -0.92 0.97 -13.06
C TRP A 79 -0.61 -0.49 -13.36
N PRO A 80 0.10 -0.78 -14.46
CA PRO A 80 0.39 -2.13 -14.87
C PRO A 80 1.31 -2.81 -13.86
N VAL A 81 0.99 -4.05 -13.49
CA VAL A 81 1.83 -4.90 -12.65
C VAL A 81 1.79 -6.29 -13.25
N ASP A 82 2.94 -6.86 -13.57
CA ASP A 82 3.05 -8.22 -14.09
C ASP A 82 2.83 -9.29 -12.99
N GLU A 83 2.47 -10.51 -13.40
CA GLU A 83 2.15 -11.58 -12.45
C GLU A 83 3.36 -12.02 -11.63
N GLU A 84 4.55 -12.04 -12.24
CA GLU A 84 5.79 -12.43 -11.57
C GLU A 84 6.08 -11.51 -10.38
N ARG A 85 5.90 -10.20 -10.57
CA ARG A 85 6.03 -9.18 -9.54
C ARG A 85 4.99 -9.31 -8.44
N ILE A 86 3.73 -9.62 -8.78
CA ILE A 86 2.70 -9.92 -7.77
C ILE A 86 3.13 -11.11 -6.92
N VAL A 87 3.57 -12.20 -7.54
CA VAL A 87 4.04 -13.40 -6.83
C VAL A 87 5.22 -13.09 -5.92
N ARG A 88 6.17 -12.27 -6.40
CA ARG A 88 7.33 -11.81 -5.63
C ARG A 88 6.91 -11.03 -4.38
N LEU A 89 6.03 -10.04 -4.54
CA LEU A 89 5.55 -9.21 -3.42
C LEU A 89 4.66 -10.01 -2.45
N VAL A 90 3.91 -10.99 -2.94
CA VAL A 90 3.19 -11.97 -2.09
C VAL A 90 4.17 -12.77 -1.24
N SER A 91 5.29 -13.23 -1.82
CA SER A 91 6.33 -13.93 -1.10
C SER A 91 6.97 -13.05 -0.02
N LYS A 92 7.35 -11.81 -0.37
CA LYS A 92 7.89 -10.83 0.59
C LYS A 92 6.92 -10.51 1.72
N GLY A 93 5.63 -10.33 1.41
CA GLY A 93 4.58 -10.13 2.41
C GLY A 93 4.48 -11.28 3.42
N LYS A 94 4.60 -12.52 2.96
CA LYS A 94 4.65 -13.70 3.86
C LYS A 94 5.87 -13.68 4.76
N GLN A 95 7.04 -13.30 4.25
CA GLN A 95 8.28 -13.25 5.03
C GLN A 95 8.24 -12.21 6.16
N CYS A 96 7.63 -11.04 5.91
CA CYS A 96 7.57 -9.96 6.90
C CYS A 96 6.22 -9.80 7.62
N HIS A 97 5.24 -10.68 7.36
CA HIS A 97 3.85 -10.57 7.84
C HIS A 97 3.11 -9.30 7.38
N SER A 98 3.46 -8.79 6.20
CA SER A 98 2.81 -7.65 5.55
C SER A 98 1.81 -8.08 4.47
N SER A 99 0.86 -7.19 4.17
CA SER A 99 -0.16 -7.33 3.14
C SER A 99 0.49 -7.21 1.77
N ALA A 100 0.35 -8.26 0.96
CA ALA A 100 0.78 -8.24 -0.43
C ALA A 100 0.15 -7.08 -1.22
N THR A 101 -1.15 -6.83 -1.00
CA THR A 101 -1.85 -5.66 -1.58
C THR A 101 -1.20 -4.35 -1.14
N GLY A 102 -0.85 -4.22 0.15
CA GLY A 102 -0.17 -3.04 0.67
C GLY A 102 1.21 -2.83 0.03
N LEU A 103 1.96 -3.91 -0.17
CA LEU A 103 3.27 -3.85 -0.84
C LEU A 103 3.16 -3.48 -2.33
N ILE A 104 2.18 -4.01 -3.06
CA ILE A 104 1.91 -3.63 -4.45
C ILE A 104 1.59 -2.13 -4.54
N VAL A 105 0.66 -1.64 -3.72
CA VAL A 105 0.30 -0.22 -3.68
C VAL A 105 1.51 0.66 -3.39
N ALA A 106 2.30 0.30 -2.38
CA ALA A 106 3.49 1.07 -2.00
C ALA A 106 4.49 1.12 -3.16
N ARG A 107 4.78 -0.03 -3.80
CA ARG A 107 5.70 -0.11 -4.93
C ARG A 107 5.22 0.75 -6.10
N THR A 108 3.94 0.62 -6.46
CA THR A 108 3.37 1.41 -7.56
C THR A 108 3.50 2.91 -7.30
N ILE A 109 3.22 3.36 -6.08
CA ILE A 109 3.30 4.79 -5.74
C ILE A 109 4.76 5.28 -5.72
N ILE A 110 5.70 4.47 -5.23
CA ILE A 110 7.13 4.80 -5.27
C ILE A 110 7.59 4.91 -6.73
N ALA A 111 7.16 3.98 -7.59
CA ALA A 111 7.52 3.93 -9.00
C ALA A 111 6.92 5.07 -9.85
N GLU A 112 5.92 5.81 -9.33
CA GLU A 112 5.44 7.06 -9.96
C GLU A 112 6.49 8.17 -9.89
N VAL A 113 7.44 8.09 -8.94
CA VAL A 113 8.43 9.13 -8.65
C VAL A 113 9.86 8.66 -8.89
N TRP A 114 10.15 7.39 -8.58
CA TRP A 114 11.47 6.79 -8.69
C TRP A 114 11.51 5.71 -9.77
N PRO A 115 12.67 5.47 -10.41
CA PRO A 115 12.85 4.32 -11.28
C PRO A 115 12.53 3.00 -10.56
N GLU A 116 11.95 2.03 -11.28
CA GLU A 116 11.56 0.74 -10.71
C GLU A 116 12.73 0.02 -10.02
N SER A 117 13.93 0.10 -10.60
CA SER A 117 15.14 -0.49 -10.02
C SER A 117 15.45 0.05 -8.62
N ILE A 118 15.18 1.34 -8.36
CA ILE A 118 15.37 1.95 -7.04
C ILE A 118 14.26 1.54 -6.08
N ALA A 119 13.02 1.48 -6.56
CA ALA A 119 11.91 0.95 -5.75
C ALA A 119 12.23 -0.48 -5.29
N ASP A 120 12.72 -1.31 -6.21
CA ASP A 120 13.01 -2.72 -5.96
C ASP A 120 14.14 -2.93 -4.93
N LEU A 121 15.13 -2.02 -4.82
CA LEU A 121 16.15 -2.08 -3.74
C LEU A 121 15.54 -2.14 -2.32
N PHE A 122 14.40 -1.48 -2.10
CA PHE A 122 13.67 -1.55 -0.84
C PHE A 122 12.92 -2.87 -0.69
N PHE A 123 12.12 -3.25 -1.68
CA PHE A 123 11.28 -4.46 -1.61
C PHE A 123 12.08 -5.75 -1.62
N ASP A 124 13.29 -5.71 -2.16
CA ASP A 124 14.20 -6.85 -2.20
C ASP A 124 14.84 -7.10 -0.85
N GLY A 125 15.14 -6.03 -0.10
CA GLY A 125 15.73 -6.17 1.23
C GLY A 125 14.74 -6.42 2.38
N ILE A 126 13.43 -6.23 2.18
CA ILE A 126 12.45 -6.60 3.23
C ILE A 126 12.28 -8.12 3.33
N GLY A 127 11.96 -8.61 4.53
CA GLY A 127 11.74 -10.04 4.77
C GLY A 127 13.01 -10.91 4.79
N GLU A 128 14.18 -10.34 4.46
CA GLU A 128 15.47 -11.01 4.62
C GLU A 128 15.95 -10.86 6.07
N THR A 129 16.28 -12.01 6.67
CA THR A 129 16.72 -12.29 8.04
C THR A 129 16.86 -11.10 9.01
N SER A 130 15.76 -10.54 9.49
CA SER A 130 15.76 -9.56 10.59
C SER A 130 15.87 -10.28 11.95
N ARG A 131 16.99 -10.97 12.19
CA ARG A 131 17.32 -11.48 13.55
C ARG A 131 18.41 -10.71 14.26
N GLU A 132 19.07 -9.80 13.56
CA GLU A 132 20.03 -8.89 14.17
C GLU A 132 19.48 -7.47 14.10
N PHE A 133 19.33 -6.84 15.25
CA PHE A 133 19.01 -5.42 15.43
C PHE A 133 20.23 -4.56 15.03
N VAL A 134 20.91 -4.93 13.95
CA VAL A 134 22.11 -4.27 13.49
C VAL A 134 21.68 -3.19 12.53
N GLY A 135 21.71 -1.97 13.03
CA GLY A 135 21.78 -0.80 12.18
C GLY A 135 20.45 -0.17 11.83
N ARG A 136 20.54 1.12 11.53
CA ARG A 136 19.47 2.07 11.21
C ARG A 136 18.77 1.76 9.88
N ASP A 137 18.86 0.53 9.36
CA ASP A 137 18.30 0.14 8.06
C ASP A 137 16.75 0.17 8.12
N PRO A 138 16.10 1.06 7.36
CA PRO A 138 14.64 1.18 7.34
C PRO A 138 13.92 -0.08 6.85
N ARG A 139 14.56 -0.95 6.06
CA ARG A 139 14.01 -2.24 5.60
C ARG A 139 13.91 -3.25 6.73
N SER A 140 14.96 -3.35 7.55
CA SER A 140 14.97 -4.18 8.76
C SER A 140 13.98 -3.67 9.80
N LEU A 141 13.90 -2.34 9.98
CA LEU A 141 12.91 -1.71 10.87
C LEU A 141 11.48 -1.95 10.39
N TYR A 142 11.21 -1.84 9.10
CA TYR A 142 9.91 -2.19 8.51
C TYR A 142 9.56 -3.65 8.78
N THR A 143 10.48 -4.58 8.47
CA THR A 143 10.29 -6.02 8.66
C THR A 143 9.98 -6.35 10.13
N ASN A 144 10.79 -5.85 11.05
CA ASN A 144 10.58 -6.05 12.49
C ASN A 144 9.27 -5.44 13.00
N THR A 145 8.84 -4.32 12.41
CA THR A 145 7.55 -3.72 12.74
C THR A 145 6.40 -4.60 12.24
N MET A 146 6.44 -5.04 10.98
CA MET A 146 5.39 -5.83 10.35
C MET A 146 5.18 -7.20 11.00
N ILE A 147 6.23 -7.83 11.55
CA ILE A 147 6.10 -9.08 12.32
C ILE A 147 5.11 -8.95 13.49
N ASN A 148 4.93 -7.74 14.04
CA ASN A 148 4.00 -7.46 15.13
C ASN A 148 2.55 -7.16 14.70
N VAL A 149 2.21 -7.26 13.40
CA VAL A 149 0.83 -7.14 12.89
C VAL A 149 -0.10 -8.15 13.57
N ASN A 150 0.35 -9.38 13.79
CA ASN A 150 -0.45 -10.41 14.45
C ASN A 150 -0.60 -10.18 15.96
N ARG A 151 0.23 -9.33 16.56
CA ARG A 151 0.13 -8.92 17.97
C ARG A 151 -0.77 -7.68 18.15
N GLY A 152 -1.37 -7.16 17.08
CA GLY A 152 -2.27 -5.99 17.13
C GLY A 152 -1.57 -4.64 17.36
N VAL A 153 -0.24 -4.62 17.44
CA VAL A 153 0.58 -3.40 17.60
C VAL A 153 0.57 -2.57 16.30
N VAL A 154 0.42 -3.25 15.17
CA VAL A 154 0.35 -2.69 13.81
C VAL A 154 -0.99 -3.11 13.18
N SER A 155 -1.55 -2.23 12.35
CA SER A 155 -2.80 -2.52 11.64
C SER A 155 -2.62 -3.63 10.59
N ARG A 156 -3.66 -4.45 10.40
CA ARG A 156 -3.79 -5.41 9.28
C ARG A 156 -4.27 -4.75 7.98
N ASP A 157 -4.64 -3.48 8.05
CA ASP A 157 -5.15 -2.72 6.91
C ASP A 157 -4.07 -2.46 5.86
N SER A 158 -4.35 -2.84 4.61
CA SER A 158 -3.41 -2.72 3.49
C SER A 158 -3.02 -1.27 3.19
N VAL A 159 -3.91 -0.31 3.40
CA VAL A 159 -3.60 1.11 3.19
C VAL A 159 -2.60 1.58 4.23
N GLN A 160 -2.81 1.25 5.51
CA GLN A 160 -1.84 1.58 6.57
C GLN A 160 -0.48 0.92 6.34
N GLN A 161 -0.46 -0.36 5.96
CA GLN A 161 0.80 -1.08 5.72
C GLN A 161 1.55 -0.56 4.49
N SER A 162 0.84 -0.11 3.44
CA SER A 162 1.46 0.54 2.28
C SER A 162 2.09 1.89 2.65
N ALA A 163 1.42 2.71 3.46
CA ALA A 163 1.97 3.97 3.95
C ALA A 163 3.21 3.77 4.83
N GLN A 164 3.23 2.69 5.62
CA GLN A 164 4.40 2.31 6.41
C GLN A 164 5.59 1.89 5.55
N ALA A 165 5.34 1.17 4.44
CA ALA A 165 6.38 0.82 3.48
C ALA A 165 6.98 2.08 2.82
N ILE A 166 6.15 3.04 2.42
CA ILE A 166 6.63 4.30 1.82
C ILE A 166 7.41 5.14 2.82
N LYS A 167 6.99 5.20 4.08
CA LYS A 167 7.78 5.89 5.12
C LYS A 167 9.16 5.25 5.29
N ALA A 168 9.22 3.91 5.29
CA ALA A 168 10.48 3.20 5.38
C ALA A 168 11.35 3.41 4.13
N PHE A 169 10.76 3.40 2.92
CA PHE A 169 11.47 3.75 1.68
C PHE A 169 12.01 5.19 1.71
N ASN A 170 11.20 6.16 2.13
CA ASN A 170 11.63 7.55 2.23
C ASN A 170 12.82 7.70 3.19
N ALA A 171 12.77 7.03 4.35
CA ALA A 171 13.88 7.01 5.30
C ALA A 171 15.13 6.34 4.71
N LEU A 172 14.95 5.29 3.89
CA LEU A 172 16.05 4.64 3.19
C LEU A 172 16.71 5.62 2.22
N VAL A 173 15.93 6.34 1.42
CA VAL A 173 16.46 7.33 0.47
C VAL A 173 17.14 8.51 1.18
N SER A 174 16.50 9.07 2.22
CA SER A 174 16.99 10.27 2.91
C SER A 174 18.16 10.02 3.87
N GLY A 175 18.41 8.76 4.25
CA GLY A 175 19.40 8.44 5.28
C GLY A 175 18.90 8.66 6.72
N ASP A 176 17.63 9.01 6.89
CA ASP A 176 17.03 9.29 8.20
C ASP A 176 16.78 8.00 8.99
N SER A 177 16.86 8.13 10.33
CA SER A 177 16.37 7.07 11.21
C SER A 177 14.85 7.11 11.26
N ILE A 178 14.19 5.97 11.02
CA ILE A 178 12.77 5.82 11.26
C ILE A 178 12.50 5.22 12.63
N GLY A 179 11.67 5.87 13.44
CA GLY A 179 11.19 5.32 14.71
C GLY A 179 10.24 4.14 14.48
N THR A 180 9.73 3.54 15.56
CA THR A 180 8.72 2.46 15.45
C THR A 180 7.50 2.97 14.69
N LEU A 181 7.17 2.30 13.57
CA LEU A 181 5.99 2.60 12.79
C LEU A 181 4.73 2.22 13.61
N LYS A 182 3.98 3.22 14.09
CA LYS A 182 2.79 3.01 14.93
C LYS A 182 1.54 2.87 14.08
N LYS A 183 0.51 2.26 14.67
CA LYS A 183 -0.86 2.35 14.15
C LYS A 183 -1.24 3.80 13.98
N MET A 184 -1.88 4.04 12.86
CA MET A 184 -1.91 5.34 12.23
C MET A 184 -3.34 5.92 12.49
N LYS A 185 -3.47 7.22 12.75
CA LYS A 185 -4.60 7.78 13.54
C LYS A 185 -5.84 8.13 12.72
N ALA A 186 -7.01 7.83 13.29
CA ALA A 186 -8.26 8.32 12.76
C ALA A 186 -8.45 9.82 12.96
N ALA A 187 -9.23 10.46 12.08
CA ALA A 187 -9.73 11.80 12.36
C ALA A 187 -10.49 11.75 13.68
N GLY A 188 -10.35 12.79 14.50
CA GLY A 188 -11.09 12.82 15.74
C GLY A 188 -10.93 14.11 16.53
N VAL A 189 -11.64 14.14 17.64
CA VAL A 189 -11.57 15.22 18.62
C VAL A 189 -10.91 14.66 19.86
N LYS A 190 -9.84 15.30 20.32
CA LYS A 190 -9.19 14.99 21.59
C LYS A 190 -9.48 16.13 22.56
N ILE A 191 -10.00 15.79 23.73
CA ILE A 191 -10.08 16.76 24.83
C ILE A 191 -8.67 16.89 25.42
N ILE A 192 -8.11 18.09 25.33
CA ILE A 192 -6.82 18.43 25.95
C ILE A 192 -7.02 19.54 26.97
N LYS A 193 -6.22 19.53 28.03
CA LYS A 193 -6.22 20.61 29.00
C LYS A 193 -5.28 21.72 28.52
N ASP A 194 -5.83 22.90 28.27
CA ASP A 194 -5.05 24.09 27.95
C ASP A 194 -4.10 24.39 29.11
N ARG A 195 -2.79 24.42 28.81
CA ARG A 195 -1.74 24.65 29.82
C ARG A 195 -1.76 26.07 30.38
N ARG A 196 -2.29 27.05 29.66
CA ARG A 196 -2.38 28.45 30.11
C ARG A 196 -3.62 28.70 30.96
N THR A 197 -4.75 28.14 30.58
CA THR A 197 -6.05 28.45 31.23
C THR A 197 -6.55 27.33 32.13
N GLY A 198 -5.95 26.14 32.06
CA GLY A 198 -6.38 24.96 32.80
C GLY A 198 -7.70 24.37 32.32
N LYS A 199 -8.34 24.94 31.29
CA LYS A 199 -9.63 24.49 30.78
C LYS A 199 -9.48 23.36 29.78
N GLU A 200 -10.46 22.47 29.75
CA GLU A 200 -10.56 21.44 28.72
C GLU A 200 -11.00 22.08 27.41
N ILE A 201 -10.19 21.92 26.37
CA ILE A 201 -10.50 22.34 25.01
C ILE A 201 -10.59 21.12 24.11
N GLN A 202 -11.54 21.15 23.18
CA GLN A 202 -11.64 20.17 22.12
C GLN A 202 -10.63 20.52 21.04
N GLN A 203 -9.64 19.66 20.84
CA GLN A 203 -8.69 19.76 19.75
C GLN A 203 -9.07 18.75 18.67
N GLU A 204 -9.55 19.25 17.55
CA GLU A 204 -9.64 18.45 16.33
C GLU A 204 -8.24 18.10 15.84
N TYR A 205 -8.05 16.84 15.47
CA TYR A 205 -6.86 16.41 14.76
C TYR A 205 -7.29 15.75 13.44
N PRO A 206 -6.71 16.20 12.31
CA PRO A 206 -7.03 15.62 11.02
C PRO A 206 -6.57 14.16 10.98
N PRO A 207 -7.22 13.31 10.16
CA PRO A 207 -6.70 11.98 9.89
C PRO A 207 -5.32 12.14 9.22
N ASP A 208 -4.38 11.22 9.48
CA ASP A 208 -3.10 11.30 8.75
C ASP A 208 -3.37 11.20 7.22
N ARG A 209 -2.42 11.64 6.40
CA ARG A 209 -2.54 11.49 4.94
C ARG A 209 -1.62 10.37 4.47
N TYR A 210 -1.88 9.91 3.25
CA TYR A 210 -0.92 9.05 2.57
C TYR A 210 0.39 9.84 2.42
N PRO A 211 1.54 9.30 2.86
CA PRO A 211 2.81 10.03 2.81
C PRO A 211 3.19 10.29 1.35
N GLU A 212 3.72 11.49 1.08
CA GLU A 212 4.34 11.78 -0.21
C GLU A 212 5.67 11.04 -0.33
N VAL A 213 5.98 10.61 -1.54
CA VAL A 213 7.29 10.02 -1.85
C VAL A 213 8.28 11.16 -2.03
N ILE A 214 9.43 11.06 -1.37
CA ILE A 214 10.51 12.05 -1.49
C ILE A 214 10.96 12.14 -2.95
N GLN A 215 11.22 13.35 -3.46
CA GLN A 215 11.59 13.56 -4.86
C GLN A 215 13.05 13.14 -5.16
N PRO A 216 13.38 12.70 -6.40
CA PRO A 216 14.72 12.23 -6.77
C PRO A 216 15.81 13.30 -6.82
N ALA A 217 15.47 14.56 -6.57
CA ALA A 217 16.44 15.66 -6.50
C ALA A 217 17.41 15.55 -5.29
N ILE A 218 17.19 14.58 -4.40
CA ILE A 218 18.08 14.25 -3.28
C ILE A 218 19.04 13.14 -3.72
N ASN A 219 20.35 13.36 -3.54
CA ASN A 219 21.35 12.30 -3.75
C ASN A 219 20.99 11.10 -2.87
N ILE A 220 20.89 9.91 -3.47
CA ILE A 220 20.70 8.66 -2.71
C ILE A 220 21.88 8.54 -1.75
N SER A 221 21.60 8.29 -0.48
CA SER A 221 22.67 8.18 0.53
C SER A 221 23.64 7.03 0.20
N ASP A 222 24.93 7.34 0.10
CA ASP A 222 25.99 6.39 -0.25
C ASP A 222 26.17 5.24 0.75
N LYS A 223 25.71 5.44 2.00
CA LYS A 223 25.69 4.42 3.07
C LYS A 223 25.00 3.12 2.65
N TRP A 224 24.13 3.17 1.64
CA TRP A 224 23.25 2.07 1.26
C TRP A 224 23.74 1.26 0.07
N LEU A 225 24.61 1.82 -0.77
CA LEU A 225 25.14 1.14 -1.96
C LEU A 225 26.31 0.18 -1.64
N GLY A 226 26.68 0.03 -0.36
CA GLY A 226 27.78 -0.83 0.07
C GLY A 226 29.17 -0.25 -0.22
N ASN A 227 29.27 1.04 -0.55
CA ASN A 227 30.55 1.69 -0.87
C ASN A 227 31.32 2.26 0.34
N ASP A 228 30.72 2.23 1.55
CA ASP A 228 31.33 2.85 2.74
C ASP A 228 32.33 1.96 3.51
N ASP A 229 32.57 0.72 3.09
CA ASP A 229 33.42 -0.23 3.85
C ASP A 229 34.81 -0.52 3.23
N THR A 230 35.37 0.37 2.40
CA THR A 230 36.78 0.21 1.93
C THR A 230 37.72 1.38 2.15
N ARG A 231 37.38 2.39 2.96
CA ARG A 231 38.38 3.40 3.39
C ARG A 231 38.19 3.87 4.83
N SER A 232 38.43 2.98 5.78
CA SER A 232 39.06 3.36 7.05
C SER A 232 39.41 2.12 7.86
N ILE A 233 40.59 1.55 7.59
CA ILE A 233 41.55 0.97 8.54
C ILE A 233 42.81 0.67 7.70
N GLY A 234 43.91 1.35 8.01
CA GLY A 234 45.21 1.21 7.36
C GLY A 234 45.87 2.57 7.13
#